data_AF-L1QHH7-F1
#
_entry.id   AF-L1QHH7-F1
#
_cell.length_a   1.000
_cell.length_b   1.000
_cell.length_c   1.000
_cell.angle_alpha   90.00
_cell.angle_beta   90.00
_cell.angle_gamma   90.00
#
_symmetry.space_group_name_H-M   'P 1'
#
loop_
_entity.id
_entity.type
_entity.pdbx_description
1 polymer ?
#
loop_
_entity_poly.entity_id
_entity_poly.type
_entity_poly.pdbx_seq_one_letter_code
_entity_poly.pdbx_strand_id
1 'polypeptide(L)' 'MKGYLEELGNLKTYFHVKKHPALGLDYCGTTIIPPRSLKEFKKIIISANKQFKSNELDELIKKIDGAIKENKHIIHYGI' A
#
# COMPACT_ATOMS: atom_id res chain seq x y z
N MET A 1 -18.76 8.39 2.35
CA MET A 1 -17.78 7.61 3.13
C MET A 1 -17.46 6.32 2.38
N LYS A 2 -16.34 6.26 1.65
CA LYS A 2 -15.74 5.07 1.00
C LYS A 2 -14.43 5.36 0.22
N GLY A 3 -13.95 6.61 0.17
CA GLY A 3 -12.90 7.04 -0.77
C GLY A 3 -11.58 6.25 -0.69
N TYR A 4 -11.01 6.03 0.50
CA TYR A 4 -9.69 5.38 0.59
C TYR A 4 -9.71 3.90 0.15
N LEU A 5 -10.84 3.19 0.29
CA LEU A 5 -10.94 1.79 -0.15
C LEU A 5 -11.02 1.70 -1.68
N GLU A 6 -11.72 2.64 -2.31
CA GLU A 6 -11.77 2.73 -3.77
C GLU A 6 -10.41 3.13 -4.34
N GLU A 7 -9.73 4.10 -3.73
CA GLU A 7 -8.35 4.45 -4.09
C GLU A 7 -7.40 3.26 -3.92
N LEU A 8 -7.54 2.52 -2.80
CA LEU A 8 -6.75 1.31 -2.58
C LEU A 8 -7.01 0.25 -3.65
N GLY A 9 -8.27 0.03 -4.02
CA GLY A 9 -8.66 -0.91 -5.08
C GLY A 9 -8.10 -0.57 -6.46
N ASN A 10 -7.71 0.68 -6.70
CA ASN A 10 -7.12 1.15 -7.95
C ASN A 10 -5.60 1.30 -7.92
N LEU A 11 -4.96 1.04 -6.78
CA LEU A 11 -3.52 1.16 -6.62
C LEU A 11 -2.79 0.16 -7.52
N LYS A 12 -1.88 0.62 -8.38
CA LYS A 12 -1.12 -0.27 -9.28
C LYS A 12 -0.09 -1.09 -8.51
N THR A 13 -0.24 -2.41 -8.49
CA THR A 13 0.61 -3.36 -7.76
C THR A 13 0.96 -4.57 -8.63
N TYR A 14 1.58 -5.58 -8.02
CA TYR A 14 1.81 -6.90 -8.62
C TYR A 14 1.46 -8.00 -7.62
N PHE A 15 0.81 -9.08 -8.05
CA PHE A 15 0.48 -10.22 -7.17
C PHE A 15 1.43 -11.39 -7.42
N HIS A 16 1.96 -11.96 -6.33
CA HIS A 16 2.93 -13.05 -6.25
C HIS A 16 4.30 -12.76 -6.91
N VAL A 17 4.33 -12.20 -8.13
CA VAL A 17 5.54 -11.92 -8.93
C VAL A 17 5.40 -10.61 -9.70
N LYS A 18 6.52 -9.92 -9.98
CA LYS A 18 6.54 -8.64 -10.72
C LYS A 18 6.02 -8.73 -12.17
N LYS A 19 5.84 -9.93 -12.73
CA LYS A 19 5.30 -10.12 -14.09
C LYS A 19 3.77 -10.13 -14.12
N HIS A 20 3.10 -10.17 -12.96
CA HIS A 20 1.64 -10.22 -12.85
C HIS A 20 1.13 -8.89 -12.30
N PRO A 21 0.93 -7.86 -13.15
CA PRO A 21 0.36 -6.59 -12.71
C PRO A 21 -1.05 -6.80 -12.17
N ALA A 22 -1.36 -6.13 -11.07
CA ALA A 22 -2.65 -6.20 -10.40
C ALA A 22 -3.04 -4.80 -9.88
N LEU A 23 -4.27 -4.71 -9.36
CA LEU A 23 -4.76 -3.52 -8.67
C LEU A 23 -5.07 -3.86 -7.21
N GLY A 24 -4.74 -2.95 -6.31
CA GLY A 24 -4.96 -3.08 -4.88
C GLY A 24 -4.08 -4.12 -4.21
N LEU A 25 -4.62 -4.72 -3.13
CA LEU A 25 -3.93 -5.69 -2.29
C LEU A 25 -4.63 -7.05 -2.42
N ASP A 26 -3.82 -8.10 -2.57
CA ASP A 26 -4.26 -9.50 -2.55
C ASP A 26 -4.62 -9.92 -1.13
N TYR A 27 -5.89 -10.24 -0.91
CA TYR A 27 -6.42 -10.60 0.40
C TYR A 27 -5.85 -11.91 0.94
N CYS A 28 -5.59 -12.91 0.08
CA CYS A 28 -5.14 -14.25 0.47
C CYS A 28 -3.68 -14.54 0.06
N GLY A 29 -2.97 -13.57 -0.50
CA GLY A 29 -1.66 -13.83 -1.12
C GLY A 29 -0.63 -12.76 -0.84
N THR A 30 0.25 -12.54 -1.81
CA THR A 30 1.39 -11.64 -1.65
C THR A 30 1.30 -10.52 -2.66
N THR A 31 1.32 -9.28 -2.17
CA THR A 31 1.31 -8.09 -3.02
C THR A 31 2.66 -7.40 -2.99
N ILE A 32 3.20 -7.08 -4.16
CA ILE A 32 4.39 -6.25 -4.33
C ILE A 32 3.93 -4.85 -4.75
N ILE A 33 4.18 -3.87 -3.88
CA ILE A 33 3.89 -2.46 -4.14
C ILE A 33 5.19 -1.81 -4.67
N PRO A 34 5.24 -1.40 -5.94
CA PRO A 34 6.45 -0.85 -6.53
C PRO A 34 6.72 0.60 -6.07
N PRO A 35 7.97 1.08 -6.14
CA PRO A 35 8.33 2.45 -5.72
C PRO A 35 7.46 3.54 -6.34
N ARG A 36 7.11 3.39 -7.62
CA ARG A 36 6.23 4.32 -8.37
C ARG A 36 4.84 4.50 -7.73
N SER A 37 4.34 3.49 -7.04
CA SER A 37 3.01 3.51 -6.41
C SER A 37 3.05 3.93 -4.93
N LEU A 38 4.23 4.02 -4.31
CA LEU A 38 4.34 4.26 -2.87
C LEU A 38 3.85 5.64 -2.43
N LYS A 39 3.98 6.67 -3.28
CA LYS A 39 3.45 8.01 -2.98
C LYS A 39 1.92 8.00 -2.91
N GLU A 40 1.28 7.27 -3.81
CA GLU A 40 -0.17 7.10 -3.83
C GLU A 40 -0.62 6.24 -2.64
N PHE A 41 0.05 5.11 -2.41
CA PHE A 41 -0.22 4.24 -1.28
C PHE A 41 -0.11 4.99 0.06
N LYS A 42 0.93 5.81 0.26
CA LYS A 42 1.07 6.66 1.46
C LYS A 42 -0.15 7.56 1.68
N LYS A 43 -0.66 8.21 0.63
CA LYS A 43 -1.83 9.10 0.72
C LYS A 43 -3.07 8.34 1.17
N ILE A 44 -3.27 7.15 0.62
CA ILE A 44 -4.38 6.26 0.96
C ILE A 44 -4.30 5.88 2.45
N ILE A 45 -3.12 5.46 2.93
CA ILE A 45 -2.93 5.09 4.34
C ILE A 45 -3.11 6.29 5.27
N ILE A 46 -2.63 7.49 4.92
CA ILE A 46 -2.90 8.72 5.69
C ILE A 46 -4.40 9.01 5.75
N SER A 47 -5.11 8.85 4.63
CA SER A 47 -6.57 9.04 4.55
C SER A 47 -7.30 8.07 5.47
N ALA A 48 -6.93 6.78 5.44
CA ALA A 48 -7.45 5.77 6.35
C ALA A 48 -7.13 6.13 7.81
N ASN A 49 -5.90 6.55 8.11
CA ASN A 49 -5.49 6.81 9.49
C ASN A 49 -6.18 8.02 10.13
N LYS A 50 -6.68 8.99 9.33
CA LYS A 50 -7.55 10.06 9.86
C LYS A 50 -8.82 9.51 10.54
N GLN A 51 -9.32 8.38 10.04
CA GLN A 51 -10.49 7.69 10.60
C GLN A 51 -10.09 6.76 11.76
N PHE A 52 -9.08 5.92 11.56
CA PHE A 52 -8.74 4.87 12.52
C PHE A 52 -7.87 5.33 13.69
N LYS A 53 -7.04 6.37 13.51
CA LYS A 53 -6.12 6.89 14.52
C LYS A 53 -5.29 5.79 15.19
N SER A 54 -4.71 4.93 14.36
CA SER A 54 -4.00 3.71 14.76
C SER A 54 -2.49 3.91 14.72
N ASN A 55 -1.80 3.41 15.75
CA ASN A 55 -0.34 3.42 15.83
C ASN A 55 0.27 2.54 14.72
N GLU A 56 -0.40 1.43 14.39
CA GLU A 56 0.01 0.50 13.33
C GLU A 56 0.02 1.20 11.96
N LEU A 57 -0.97 2.04 11.68
CA LEU A 57 -1.00 2.82 10.44
C LEU A 57 0.07 3.93 10.44
N ASP A 58 0.40 4.52 11.59
CA ASP A 58 1.52 5.46 11.70
C ASP A 58 2.88 4.79 11.45
N GLU A 59 3.08 3.59 11.97
CA GLU A 59 4.27 2.78 11.68
C GLU A 59 4.36 2.39 10.22
N LEU A 60 3.23 2.01 9.61
CA LEU A 60 3.17 1.73 8.17
C LEU A 60 3.56 2.95 7.34
N ILE A 61 3.07 4.15 7.70
CA ILE A 61 3.44 5.41 7.01
C ILE A 61 4.96 5.63 7.08
N LYS A 62 5.58 5.44 8.25
CA LYS A 62 7.05 5.54 8.41
C LYS A 62 7.80 4.54 7.55
N LYS A 63 7.31 3.30 7.48
CA LYS A 63 7.90 2.25 6.63
C LYS A 63 7.80 2.60 5.15
N ILE A 64 6.68 3.18 4.73
CA ILE A 64 6.50 3.67 3.36
C ILE A 64 7.48 4.81 3.05
N ASP A 65 7.69 5.74 3.98
CA ASP A 65 8.67 6.82 3.80
C ASP A 65 10.10 6.31 3.63
N GLY A 66 10.52 5.32 4.43
CA GLY A 66 11.80 4.64 4.25
C GLY A 66 11.93 4.00 2.86
N ALA A 67 10.91 3.27 2.42
CA ALA A 67 10.91 2.63 1.11
C ALA A 67 10.93 3.65 -0.06
N ILE A 68 10.23 4.79 0.08
CA ILE A 68 10.29 5.89 -0.90
C ILE A 68 11.73 6.45 -0.97
N LYS A 69 12.34 6.76 0.18
CA LYS A 69 13.70 7.32 0.25
C LYS A 69 14.74 6.39 -0.36
N GLU A 70 14.59 5.09 -0.13
CA GLU A 70 15.52 4.05 -0.60
C GLU A 70 15.17 3.47 -1.98
N ASN A 71 14.10 3.95 -2.62
CA ASN A 71 13.56 3.41 -3.88
C ASN A 71 13.32 1.88 -3.85
N LYS A 72 12.82 1.38 -2.70
CA LYS A 72 12.55 -0.04 -2.46
C LYS A 72 11.08 -0.39 -2.69
N HIS A 73 10.81 -1.66 -2.94
CA HIS A 73 9.45 -2.19 -3.00
C HIS A 73 8.97 -2.50 -1.57
N ILE A 74 7.65 -2.48 -1.37
CA ILE A 74 7.03 -3.04 -0.16
C ILE A 74 6.35 -4.35 -0.53
N ILE A 75 6.52 -5.36 0.32
CA ILE A 75 5.81 -6.63 0.21
C ILE A 75 4.75 -6.64 1.32
N HIS A 76 3.49 -6.83 0.92
CA HIS A 76 2.35 -7.04 1.80
C HIS A 76 1.92 -8.50 1.70
N TYR A 77 1.69 -9.12 2.85
CA TYR A 77 1.12 -10.46 2.98
C TYR A 77 -0.34 -10.30 3.39
N GLY A 78 -1.23 -10.99 2.69
CA GLY A 78 -2.65 -11.06 2.98
C GLY A 78 -2.95 -11.62 4.38
N ILE A 79 -4.23 -11.63 4.72
CA ILE A 79 -4.76 -11.99 6.05
C ILE A 79 -5.03 -13.49 6.14
#